data_AF-A0A524IUG6-F1
#
_entry.id   AF-A0A524IUG6-F1
#
_cell.length_a   1.000
_cell.length_b   1.000
_cell.length_c   1.000
_cell.angle_alpha   90.00
_cell.angle_beta   90.00
_cell.angle_gamma   90.00
#
_symmetry.space_group_name_H-M   'P 1'
#
loop_
_entity.id
_entity.type
_entity.pdbx_description
1 polymer ?
#
loop_
_entity_poly.entity_id
_entity_poly.type
_entity_poly.pdbx_seq_one_letter_code
_entity_poly.pdbx_strand_id
1 'polypeptide(L)'
;MNGRTRIQAAFAPEGTPEIGAVIPYESIFIRDHLDAFSDKPWWVRAAPDNDVQFTWRQEFAQTIGQDWFDLPSSIPQDIQDNV
;
A
#
# COMPACT_ATOMS: atom_id res chain seq x y z
N MET A 1 11.16 0.15 -15.52
CA MET A 1 11.03 -0.90 -14.47
C MET A 1 9.63 -0.89 -13.86
N ASN A 2 9.16 -1.98 -13.21
CA ASN A 2 7.95 -1.88 -12.38
C ASN A 2 8.33 -1.32 -10.98
N GLY A 3 7.34 -0.90 -10.19
CA GLY A 3 7.61 -0.23 -8.91
C GLY A 3 8.45 -1.07 -7.95
N ARG A 4 8.16 -2.37 -7.85
CA ARG A 4 8.98 -3.33 -7.09
C ARG A 4 10.44 -3.28 -7.51
N THR A 5 10.72 -3.36 -8.81
CA THR A 5 12.10 -3.35 -9.32
C THR A 5 12.79 -2.02 -9.03
N ARG A 6 12.08 -0.87 -9.11
CA ARG A 6 12.66 0.45 -8.75
C ARG A 6 13.08 0.51 -7.29
N ILE A 7 12.18 0.10 -6.40
CA ILE A 7 12.45 0.10 -4.95
C ILE A 7 13.61 -0.85 -4.61
N GLN A 8 13.62 -2.05 -5.18
CA GLN A 8 14.72 -3.00 -4.95
C GLN A 8 16.07 -2.45 -5.42
N ALA A 9 16.12 -1.83 -6.60
CA ALA A 9 17.35 -1.24 -7.13
C ALA A 9 17.80 -0.01 -6.33
N ALA A 10 16.87 0.78 -5.77
CA ALA A 10 17.19 1.91 -4.89
C ALA A 10 17.88 1.48 -3.59
N PHE A 11 17.59 0.27 -3.09
CA PHE A 11 18.24 -0.29 -1.90
C PHE A 11 19.45 -1.18 -2.22
N ALA A 12 19.75 -1.43 -3.49
CA ALA A 12 20.89 -2.24 -3.89
C ALA A 12 22.20 -1.42 -3.79
N PRO A 13 23.36 -2.04 -3.53
CA PRO A 13 24.66 -1.35 -3.46
C PRO A 13 25.00 -0.56 -4.72
N GLU A 14 24.54 -1.03 -5.88
CA GLU A 14 24.78 -0.43 -7.20
C GLU A 14 23.86 0.79 -7.43
N GLY A 15 22.78 0.92 -6.66
CA GLY A 15 21.77 1.95 -6.80
C GLY A 15 20.96 1.88 -8.10
N THR A 16 20.25 2.96 -8.41
CA THR A 16 19.48 3.12 -9.66
C THR A 16 19.41 4.59 -10.08
N PRO A 17 19.42 4.89 -11.39
CA PRO A 17 19.13 6.22 -11.91
C PRO A 17 17.62 6.54 -11.97
N GLU A 18 16.74 5.54 -11.82
CA GLU A 18 15.29 5.74 -11.72
C GLU A 18 14.89 6.08 -10.28
N ILE A 19 13.97 7.02 -10.08
CA ILE A 19 13.46 7.39 -8.74
C ILE A 19 12.22 6.53 -8.43
N GLY A 20 12.22 5.87 -7.27
CA GLY A 20 11.02 5.27 -6.70
C GLY A 20 10.19 6.33 -5.95
N ALA A 21 8.87 6.32 -6.12
CA ALA A 21 7.95 7.24 -5.46
C ALA A 21 7.20 6.57 -4.30
N VAL A 22 7.25 7.19 -3.12
CA VAL A 22 6.53 6.78 -1.91
C VAL A 22 6.00 8.04 -1.21
N ILE A 23 4.72 8.04 -0.81
CA ILE A 23 4.13 9.12 -0.01
C ILE A 23 4.35 8.79 1.47
N PRO A 24 5.13 9.60 2.22
CA PRO A 24 5.24 9.44 3.66
C PRO A 24 3.87 9.62 4.32
N TYR A 25 3.58 8.83 5.35
CA TYR A 25 2.29 8.86 6.03
C TYR A 25 1.10 8.68 5.07
N GLU A 26 1.20 7.72 4.14
CA GLU A 26 0.20 7.37 3.12
C GLU A 26 -1.24 7.34 3.68
N SER A 27 -1.42 6.81 4.89
CA SER A 27 -2.74 6.73 5.52
C SER A 27 -3.42 8.09 5.80
N ILE A 28 -2.66 9.18 5.97
CA ILE A 28 -3.20 10.54 6.10
C ILE A 28 -3.61 11.05 4.71
N PHE A 29 -2.75 10.85 3.70
CA PHE A 29 -3.05 11.23 2.32
C PHE A 29 -4.34 10.57 1.81
N ILE A 30 -4.48 9.26 2.02
CA ILE A 30 -5.69 8.49 1.67
C ILE A 30 -6.93 9.06 2.38
N ARG A 31 -6.82 9.40 3.67
CA ARG A 31 -7.95 9.96 4.44
C ARG A 31 -8.49 11.23 3.78
N ASP A 32 -7.57 12.10 3.37
CA ASP A 32 -7.90 13.46 2.92
C ASP A 32 -8.30 13.52 1.44
N HIS A 33 -7.96 12.49 0.66
CA HIS A 33 -8.19 12.46 -0.79
C HIS A 33 -8.94 11.21 -1.27
N LEU A 34 -9.65 10.51 -0.38
CA LEU A 34 -10.31 9.25 -0.72
C LEU A 34 -11.20 9.41 -1.96
N ASP A 35 -12.09 10.39 -1.95
CA ASP A 35 -13.08 10.63 -3.01
C ASP A 35 -12.44 11.08 -4.35
N ALA A 36 -11.16 11.49 -4.33
CA ALA A 36 -10.43 11.87 -5.54
C ALA A 36 -9.81 10.66 -6.27
N PHE A 37 -9.58 9.55 -5.56
CA PHE A 37 -8.81 8.41 -6.07
C PHE A 37 -9.51 7.06 -5.90
N SER A 38 -10.69 7.02 -5.28
CA SER A 38 -11.46 5.80 -5.07
C SER A 38 -12.96 6.08 -5.03
N ASP A 39 -13.74 5.26 -5.75
CA ASP A 39 -15.20 5.25 -5.65
C ASP A 39 -15.71 4.35 -4.50
N LYS A 40 -14.79 3.74 -3.74
CA LYS A 40 -15.15 2.83 -2.66
C LYS A 40 -15.57 3.63 -1.41
N PRO A 41 -16.53 3.11 -0.62
CA PRO A 41 -16.90 3.76 0.64
C PRO A 41 -15.72 3.92 1.61
N TRP A 42 -15.70 5.00 2.38
CA TRP A 42 -14.64 5.30 3.35
C TRP A 42 -14.36 4.19 4.36
N TRP A 43 -15.37 3.41 4.72
CA TRP A 43 -15.24 2.31 5.68
C TRP A 43 -14.41 1.14 5.14
N VAL A 44 -14.19 1.05 3.81
CA VAL A 44 -13.33 0.02 3.21
C VAL A 44 -11.92 0.07 3.78
N ARG A 45 -11.45 1.25 4.19
CA ARG A 45 -10.17 1.40 4.90
C ARG A 45 -10.08 0.60 6.22
N ALA A 46 -11.22 0.32 6.84
CA ALA A 46 -11.33 -0.40 8.10
C ALA A 46 -11.95 -1.81 7.94
N ALA A 47 -12.12 -2.29 6.69
CA ALA A 47 -12.61 -3.63 6.45
C ALA A 47 -11.67 -4.68 7.09
N PRO A 48 -12.19 -5.67 7.83
CA PRO A 48 -11.38 -6.65 8.55
C PRO A 48 -10.81 -7.74 7.63
N ASP A 49 -11.31 -7.83 6.40
CA ASP A 49 -10.89 -8.82 5.41
C ASP A 49 -9.56 -8.40 4.75
N ASN A 50 -8.55 -9.27 4.84
CA ASN A 50 -7.21 -9.01 4.32
C ASN A 50 -7.17 -8.92 2.79
N ASP A 51 -7.97 -9.70 2.08
CA ASP A 51 -8.01 -9.69 0.62
C ASP A 51 -8.63 -8.38 0.12
N VAL A 52 -9.68 -7.91 0.80
CA VAL A 52 -10.28 -6.59 0.57
C VAL A 52 -9.25 -5.49 0.80
N GLN A 53 -8.53 -5.53 1.93
CA GLN A 53 -7.51 -4.53 2.25
C GLN A 53 -6.36 -4.53 1.23
N PHE A 54 -5.84 -5.71 0.90
CA PHE A 54 -4.72 -5.85 -0.02
C PHE A 54 -5.09 -5.31 -1.40
N THR A 55 -6.24 -5.74 -1.93
CA THR A 55 -6.73 -5.32 -3.25
C THR A 55 -6.94 -3.81 -3.28
N TRP A 56 -7.63 -3.24 -2.28
CA TRP A 56 -7.90 -1.81 -2.24
C TRP A 56 -6.63 -0.96 -2.15
N ARG A 57 -5.66 -1.37 -1.34
CA ARG A 57 -4.37 -0.65 -1.21
C ARG A 57 -3.54 -0.73 -2.47
N GLN A 58 -3.52 -1.89 -3.13
CA GLN A 58 -2.87 -2.06 -4.42
C GLN A 58 -3.50 -1.17 -5.49
N GLU A 59 -4.83 -1.15 -5.60
CA GLU A 59 -5.56 -0.27 -6.51
C GLU A 59 -5.25 1.21 -6.23
N PHE A 60 -5.33 1.64 -4.97
CA PHE A 60 -5.06 3.02 -4.59
C PHE A 60 -3.63 3.43 -4.95
N ALA A 61 -2.63 2.60 -4.62
CA ALA A 61 -1.23 2.83 -4.92
C ALA A 61 -0.98 2.97 -6.42
N GLN A 62 -1.63 2.15 -7.25
CA GLN A 62 -1.56 2.27 -8.70
C GLN A 62 -2.15 3.57 -9.21
N THR A 63 -3.31 3.99 -8.67
CA THR A 63 -3.99 5.23 -9.06
C THR A 63 -3.13 6.46 -8.76
N ILE A 64 -2.45 6.50 -7.62
CA ILE A 64 -1.60 7.64 -7.22
C ILE A 64 -0.17 7.55 -7.78
N GLY A 65 0.18 6.44 -8.44
CA GLY A 65 1.50 6.22 -9.03
C GLY A 65 2.60 5.88 -8.01
N GLN A 66 2.26 5.27 -6.89
CA GLN A 66 3.21 4.89 -5.85
C GLN A 66 3.83 3.51 -6.14
N ASP A 67 5.13 3.36 -5.85
CA ASP A 67 5.88 2.14 -6.17
C ASP A 67 5.85 1.08 -5.05
N TRP A 68 5.39 1.46 -3.86
CA TRP A 68 5.19 0.63 -2.66
C TRP A 68 4.05 1.21 -1.82
N PHE A 69 3.14 0.38 -1.31
CA PHE A 69 2.12 0.72 -0.30
C PHE A 69 2.21 -0.14 0.98
N ASP A 70 1.69 0.37 2.10
CA ASP A 70 1.66 -0.38 3.36
C ASP A 70 0.66 -1.54 3.33
N LEU A 71 1.08 -2.73 3.78
CA LEU A 71 0.21 -3.89 3.93
C LEU A 71 -0.75 -3.73 5.12
N PRO A 72 -1.95 -4.35 5.08
CA PRO A 72 -2.82 -4.38 6.24
C PRO A 72 -2.13 -5.07 7.42
N SER A 73 -2.39 -4.56 8.63
CA SER A 73 -1.97 -5.24 9.85
C SER A 73 -2.82 -6.50 10.04
N SER A 74 -2.17 -7.63 10.25
CA SER A 74 -2.81 -8.90 10.60
C SER A 74 -2.36 -9.37 11.97
N ILE A 75 -3.22 -10.12 12.66
CA ILE A 75 -2.82 -10.84 13.88
C ILE A 75 -1.79 -11.91 13.47
N PRO A 76 -0.71 -12.12 14.24
CA PRO A 76 0.21 -13.25 14.03
C PRO A 76 -0.52 -14.60 13.95
N GLN A 77 -0.05 -15.50 13.09
CA GLN A 77 -0.74 -16.77 12.83
C GLN A 77 -0.93 -17.63 14.09
N ASP A 78 0.09 -17.66 14.96
CA ASP A 78 0.07 -18.38 16.23
C ASP A 78 -1.01 -17.85 17.20
N ILE A 79 -1.37 -16.58 17.09
CA ILE A 79 -2.48 -16.01 17.86
C ILE A 79 -3.83 -16.30 17.18
N GLN A 80 -3.89 -16.31 15.84
CA GLN A 80 -5.12 -16.63 15.09
C GLN A 80 -5.61 -18.06 15.37
N ASP A 81 -4.70 -19.03 15.47
CA ASP A 81 -5.05 -20.45 15.68
C ASP A 81 -5.61 -20.75 17.10
N ASN A 82 -5.52 -19.78 18.02
CA ASN A 82 -5.90 -19.90 19.42
C ASN A 82 -7.14 -19.05 19.82
N VAL A 83 -7.88 -18.50 18.84
CA VAL A 83 -9.13 -17.72 19.01
C VAL A 83 -10.29 -18.48 18.39
#